data_AF-A0A8B8G846-F1
#
_entry.id   AF-A0A8B8G846-F1
#
_cell.length_a   1.000
_cell.length_b   1.000
_cell.length_c   1.000
_cell.angle_alpha   90.00
_cell.angle_beta   90.00
_cell.angle_gamma   90.00
#
_symmetry.space_group_name_H-M   'P 1'
#
loop_
_entity.id
_entity.type
_entity.pdbx_description
1 polymer ?
#
loop_
_entity_poly.entity_id
_entity_poly.type
_entity_poly.pdbx_seq_one_letter_code
_entity_poly.pdbx_strand_id
1 'polypeptide(L)'
;MPYLVFSICVKIQKDSQASTISHRCFKNWDGTSTSMESDIILEGFNQSITMHNLIYHKLIGDGDFKKVEHVKTLWSKFSNKNIECKNHISRNYMNRINDIAGKRKSSSGTVVPAILRKILKDNTFRLRYGITKAIDHWKNAKNLTINQKFAFLKRDIENGPYHVFGSHDEYDPYFCNAEHNIQNYVPEMEKCALWQDLLISAAKILVVYQADSLIYDLNNNYVECYNNVVSKFVGGKRVNYSLRGSYNTRCMTAVSSFNFGSDYICRLHKTATKESPGKFTKLYIKKLEREKLFRQKKLKFKLYFGPSTSYRIQHEPIAKDQFEKIYNLKVLPAGLFIDPELNFLAGSPGGLVGDNGIVEIKCPYNIMDMTPKARVMAKKNSLQLIKMEI
;
A
#
# COMPACT_ATOMS: atom_id res chain seq x y z
N MET A 1 -20.34 -18.89 -1.84
CA MET A 1 -21.01 -20.15 -1.48
C MET A 1 -20.44 -21.45 -2.12
N PRO A 2 -19.67 -21.49 -3.24
CA PRO A 2 -19.36 -22.78 -3.89
C PRO A 2 -18.24 -23.62 -3.23
N TYR A 3 -17.31 -22.99 -2.51
CA TYR A 3 -16.10 -23.68 -2.01
C TYR A 3 -16.31 -24.53 -0.76
N LEU A 4 -17.31 -24.20 0.09
CA LEU A 4 -17.53 -24.91 1.35
C LEU A 4 -18.11 -26.33 1.12
N VAL A 5 -18.85 -26.49 0.02
CA VAL A 5 -19.51 -27.76 -0.32
C VAL A 5 -18.51 -28.76 -0.94
N PHE A 6 -17.51 -28.26 -1.67
CA PHE A 6 -16.52 -29.08 -2.37
C PHE A 6 -15.68 -29.95 -1.43
N SER A 7 -15.28 -29.43 -0.26
CA SER A 7 -14.47 -30.16 0.72
C SER A 7 -15.23 -31.29 1.40
N ILE A 8 -16.54 -31.12 1.64
CA ILE A 8 -17.42 -32.14 2.21
C ILE A 8 -17.56 -33.32 1.23
N CYS A 9 -17.79 -33.04 -0.06
CA CYS A 9 -17.93 -34.08 -1.09
C CYS A 9 -16.67 -34.94 -1.26
N VAL A 10 -15.50 -34.31 -1.27
CA VAL A 10 -14.21 -35.00 -1.41
C VAL A 10 -13.92 -35.87 -0.18
N LYS A 11 -14.36 -35.45 1.00
CA LYS A 11 -14.16 -36.20 2.24
C LYS A 11 -15.10 -37.41 2.34
N ILE A 12 -16.37 -37.24 1.96
CA ILE A 12 -17.35 -38.35 1.88
C ILE A 12 -16.94 -39.39 0.82
N GLN A 13 -16.35 -38.98 -0.32
CA GLN A 13 -15.81 -39.92 -1.31
C GLN A 13 -14.66 -40.80 -0.79
N LYS A 14 -13.97 -40.37 0.28
CA LYS A 14 -12.88 -41.15 0.91
C LYS A 14 -13.39 -42.09 2.01
N ASP A 15 -14.52 -41.77 2.62
CA ASP A 15 -15.17 -42.60 3.63
C ASP A 15 -16.29 -43.42 2.98
N SER A 16 -15.93 -44.59 2.43
CA SER A 16 -16.77 -45.51 1.64
C SER A 16 -18.01 -46.09 2.36
N GLN A 17 -18.38 -45.58 3.54
CA GLN A 17 -19.45 -46.13 4.38
C GLN A 17 -20.48 -45.10 4.87
N ALA A 18 -20.37 -43.81 4.51
CA ALA A 18 -21.37 -42.83 4.91
C ALA A 18 -22.51 -42.75 3.88
N SER A 19 -23.74 -43.03 4.33
CA SER A 19 -24.98 -42.83 3.56
C SER A 19 -25.00 -41.44 2.91
N THR A 20 -25.29 -41.40 1.60
CA THR A 20 -25.27 -40.19 0.78
C THR A 20 -26.26 -39.16 1.30
N ILE A 21 -25.79 -38.22 2.13
CA ILE A 21 -26.57 -37.04 2.50
C ILE A 21 -26.83 -36.26 1.21
N SER A 22 -28.11 -36.16 0.83
CA SER A 22 -28.53 -35.33 -0.30
C SER A 22 -28.15 -33.87 -0.01
N HIS A 23 -27.27 -33.32 -0.82
CA HIS A 23 -26.84 -31.94 -0.72
C HIS A 23 -26.60 -31.37 -2.12
N ARG A 24 -26.74 -30.05 -2.26
CA ARG A 24 -26.49 -29.36 -3.53
C ARG A 24 -24.99 -29.23 -3.76
N CYS A 25 -24.42 -30.22 -4.44
CA CYS A 25 -22.99 -30.32 -4.73
C CYS A 25 -22.57 -29.41 -5.90
N PHE A 26 -21.73 -28.40 -5.63
CA PHE A 26 -21.17 -27.51 -6.67
C PHE A 26 -19.85 -28.04 -7.27
N LYS A 27 -19.38 -29.23 -6.87
CA LYS A 27 -18.23 -29.92 -7.51
C LYS A 27 -18.57 -30.39 -8.93
N ASN A 28 -19.86 -30.58 -9.21
CA ASN A 28 -20.36 -31.15 -10.45
C ASN A 28 -20.72 -30.08 -11.49
N TRP A 29 -20.11 -28.89 -11.41
CA TRP A 29 -20.26 -27.89 -12.47
C TRP A 29 -19.63 -28.44 -13.75
N ASP A 30 -20.46 -28.62 -14.77
CA ASP A 30 -20.14 -29.21 -16.07
C ASP A 30 -19.89 -28.15 -17.16
N GLY A 31 -20.26 -26.88 -16.89
CA GLY A 31 -20.01 -25.75 -17.78
C GLY A 31 -18.58 -25.18 -17.71
N THR A 32 -18.33 -24.13 -18.49
CA THR A 32 -17.05 -23.39 -18.45
C THR A 32 -16.91 -22.55 -17.18
N SER A 33 -15.69 -22.23 -16.78
CA SER A 33 -15.42 -21.33 -15.64
C SER A 33 -16.02 -19.94 -15.83
N THR A 34 -16.07 -19.42 -17.06
CA THR A 34 -16.71 -18.15 -17.41
C THR A 34 -18.24 -18.22 -17.24
N SER A 35 -18.85 -19.35 -17.62
CA SER A 35 -20.29 -19.55 -17.44
C SER A 35 -20.67 -19.64 -15.95
N MET A 36 -19.79 -20.20 -15.11
CA MET A 36 -20.01 -20.30 -13.67
C MET A 36 -20.26 -18.94 -13.01
N GLU A 37 -19.50 -17.91 -13.40
CA GLU A 37 -19.66 -16.56 -12.83
C GLU A 37 -21.03 -15.96 -13.17
N SER A 38 -21.46 -16.12 -14.41
CA SER A 38 -22.76 -15.60 -14.87
C SER A 38 -23.93 -16.31 -14.18
N ASP A 39 -23.83 -17.62 -14.01
CA ASP A 39 -24.85 -18.44 -13.35
C ASP A 39 -24.94 -18.16 -11.85
N ILE A 40 -23.81 -17.95 -11.18
CA ILE A 40 -23.79 -17.53 -9.76
C ILE A 40 -24.52 -16.20 -9.59
N ILE A 41 -24.31 -15.25 -10.51
CA ILE A 41 -24.93 -13.93 -10.41
C ILE A 41 -26.44 -14.04 -10.66
N LEU A 42 -26.86 -14.84 -11.64
CA LEU A 42 -28.27 -15.15 -11.89
C LEU A 42 -28.94 -15.81 -10.68
N GLU A 43 -28.29 -16.79 -10.05
CA GLU A 43 -28.78 -17.43 -8.84
C GLU A 43 -28.94 -16.41 -7.70
N GLY A 44 -27.97 -15.50 -7.53
CA GLY A 44 -28.04 -14.41 -6.55
C GLY A 44 -29.25 -13.50 -6.77
N PHE A 45 -29.57 -13.16 -8.03
CA PHE A 45 -30.76 -12.39 -8.36
C PHE A 45 -32.06 -13.14 -8.03
N ASN A 46 -32.15 -14.42 -8.39
CA ASN A 46 -33.34 -15.22 -8.09
C ASN A 46 -33.59 -15.35 -6.57
N GLN A 47 -32.52 -15.46 -5.79
CA GLN A 47 -32.60 -15.55 -4.32
C GLN A 47 -32.86 -14.20 -3.65
N SER A 48 -32.62 -13.08 -4.33
CA SER A 48 -32.74 -11.76 -3.70
C SER A 48 -34.15 -11.42 -3.21
N ILE A 49 -35.18 -11.89 -3.90
CA ILE A 49 -36.58 -11.69 -3.47
C ILE A 49 -36.86 -12.52 -2.23
N THR A 50 -36.51 -13.80 -2.23
CA THR A 50 -36.81 -14.69 -1.10
C THR A 50 -35.96 -14.40 0.13
N MET A 51 -34.70 -14.02 -0.05
CA MET A 51 -33.77 -13.76 1.05
C MET A 51 -33.84 -12.33 1.59
N HIS A 52 -34.11 -11.35 0.72
CA HIS A 52 -33.97 -9.93 1.06
C HIS A 52 -35.18 -9.08 0.68
N ASN A 53 -36.18 -9.65 -0.01
CA ASN A 53 -37.33 -8.93 -0.53
C ASN A 53 -36.92 -7.74 -1.44
N LEU A 54 -35.91 -7.95 -2.28
CA LEU A 54 -35.36 -6.94 -3.18
C LEU A 54 -35.58 -7.30 -4.65
N ILE A 55 -35.91 -6.31 -5.47
CA ILE A 55 -35.95 -6.40 -6.94
C ILE A 55 -34.97 -5.37 -7.50
N TYR A 56 -34.02 -5.82 -8.32
CA TYR A 56 -33.00 -4.94 -8.89
C TYR A 56 -33.43 -4.40 -10.25
N HIS A 57 -33.53 -3.07 -10.37
CA HIS A 57 -33.98 -2.42 -11.59
C HIS A 57 -32.88 -2.26 -12.65
N LYS A 58 -31.62 -2.09 -12.25
CA LYS A 58 -30.46 -1.84 -13.15
C LYS A 58 -29.25 -2.66 -12.70
N LEU A 59 -28.49 -3.17 -13.66
CA LEU A 59 -27.18 -3.79 -13.43
C LEU A 59 -26.07 -2.90 -13.97
N ILE A 60 -25.01 -2.75 -13.20
CA ILE A 60 -23.80 -2.01 -13.58
C ILE A 60 -22.63 -2.99 -13.57
N GLY A 61 -21.94 -3.19 -14.70
CA GLY A 61 -20.85 -4.16 -14.78
C GLY A 61 -19.89 -3.91 -15.95
N ASP A 62 -18.91 -4.81 -16.13
CA ASP A 62 -17.85 -4.66 -17.14
C ASP A 62 -18.25 -5.14 -18.56
N GLY A 63 -19.52 -5.46 -18.79
CA GLY A 63 -20.03 -5.88 -20.11
C GLY A 63 -19.95 -7.37 -20.40
N ASP A 64 -19.29 -8.18 -19.55
CA ASP A 64 -19.17 -9.64 -19.73
C ASP A 64 -20.50 -10.39 -19.64
N PHE A 65 -21.50 -9.81 -18.98
CA PHE A 65 -22.85 -10.34 -18.88
C PHE A 65 -23.59 -10.49 -20.22
N LYS A 66 -23.18 -9.75 -21.27
CA LYS A 66 -23.86 -9.82 -22.59
C LYS A 66 -23.67 -11.17 -23.30
N LYS A 67 -22.72 -11.99 -22.85
CA LYS A 67 -22.29 -13.25 -23.49
C LYS A 67 -23.15 -14.47 -23.11
N VAL A 68 -24.02 -14.38 -22.09
CA VAL A 68 -24.82 -15.53 -21.63
C VAL A 68 -26.29 -15.33 -21.97
N GLU A 69 -26.76 -16.05 -22.99
CA GLU A 69 -28.10 -15.92 -23.56
C GLU A 69 -29.20 -16.36 -22.58
N HIS A 70 -28.95 -17.41 -21.78
CA HIS A 70 -29.87 -17.90 -20.75
C HIS A 70 -30.09 -16.90 -19.60
N VAL A 71 -29.09 -16.05 -19.32
CA VAL A 71 -29.22 -14.99 -18.33
C VAL A 71 -30.18 -13.91 -18.86
N LYS A 72 -30.18 -13.60 -20.16
CA LYS A 72 -31.04 -12.55 -20.75
C LYS A 72 -32.54 -12.86 -20.62
N THR A 73 -32.96 -14.12 -20.81
CA THR A 73 -34.37 -14.55 -20.75
C THR A 73 -34.97 -14.52 -19.34
N LEU A 74 -34.17 -14.77 -18.30
CA LEU A 74 -34.61 -14.64 -16.91
C LEU A 74 -34.41 -13.22 -16.36
N TRP A 75 -33.33 -12.55 -16.77
CA TRP A 75 -33.02 -11.16 -16.43
C TRP A 75 -34.09 -10.18 -16.91
N SER A 76 -34.62 -10.40 -18.12
CA SER A 76 -35.72 -9.59 -18.68
C SER A 76 -36.99 -9.60 -17.82
N LYS A 77 -37.14 -10.55 -16.90
CA LYS A 77 -38.25 -10.55 -15.92
C LYS A 77 -38.05 -9.55 -14.78
N PHE A 78 -36.81 -9.16 -14.45
CA PHE A 78 -36.48 -8.40 -13.24
C PHE A 78 -35.87 -7.03 -13.50
N SER A 79 -35.15 -6.85 -14.61
CA SER A 79 -34.45 -5.62 -14.92
C SER A 79 -34.56 -5.24 -16.39
N ASN A 80 -34.71 -3.94 -16.62
CA ASN A 80 -34.94 -3.38 -17.95
C ASN A 80 -33.66 -2.85 -18.62
N LYS A 81 -32.51 -2.79 -17.91
CA LYS A 81 -31.29 -2.16 -18.48
C LYS A 81 -29.98 -2.65 -17.87
N ASN A 82 -29.09 -3.12 -18.74
CA ASN A 82 -27.68 -3.38 -18.43
C ASN A 82 -26.86 -2.12 -18.76
N ILE A 83 -26.11 -1.62 -17.78
CA ILE A 83 -25.27 -0.44 -17.89
C ILE A 83 -23.81 -0.86 -17.75
N GLU A 84 -22.99 -0.55 -18.74
CA GLU A 84 -21.56 -0.85 -18.66
C GLU A 84 -20.80 0.24 -17.89
N CYS A 85 -19.79 -0.16 -17.15
CA CYS A 85 -18.96 0.73 -16.35
C CYS A 85 -18.24 1.75 -17.23
N LYS A 86 -18.39 3.05 -16.94
CA LYS A 86 -17.73 4.13 -17.70
C LYS A 86 -16.21 4.00 -17.75
N ASN A 87 -15.59 3.46 -16.69
CA ASN A 87 -14.15 3.26 -16.63
C ASN A 87 -13.71 2.14 -17.57
N HIS A 88 -14.52 1.08 -17.68
CA HIS A 88 -14.30 -0.01 -18.63
C HIS A 88 -14.41 0.49 -20.08
N ILE A 89 -15.48 1.23 -20.39
CA ILE A 89 -15.70 1.85 -21.71
C ILE A 89 -14.52 2.77 -22.06
N SER A 90 -14.12 3.66 -21.15
CA SER A 90 -13.00 4.59 -21.35
C SER A 90 -11.68 3.85 -21.59
N ARG A 91 -11.44 2.76 -20.85
CA ARG A 91 -10.22 1.95 -21.00
C ARG A 91 -10.21 1.23 -22.34
N ASN A 92 -11.33 0.65 -22.77
CA ASN A 92 -11.46 -0.01 -24.06
C ASN A 92 -11.23 0.97 -25.22
N TYR A 93 -11.77 2.19 -25.11
CA TYR A 93 -11.54 3.29 -26.05
C TYR A 93 -10.05 3.61 -26.21
N MET A 94 -9.37 3.86 -25.09
CA MET A 94 -7.94 4.15 -25.11
C MET A 94 -7.11 2.99 -25.65
N ASN A 95 -7.41 1.76 -25.25
CA ASN A 95 -6.70 0.56 -25.72
C ASN A 95 -6.84 0.40 -27.24
N ARG A 96 -8.02 0.66 -27.79
CA ARG A 96 -8.26 0.57 -29.23
C ARG A 96 -7.51 1.63 -30.01
N ILE A 97 -7.49 2.87 -29.54
CA ILE A 97 -6.67 3.94 -30.15
C ILE A 97 -5.19 3.57 -30.13
N ASN A 98 -4.69 3.06 -29.00
CA ASN A 98 -3.30 2.65 -28.87
C ASN A 98 -2.95 1.48 -29.79
N ASP A 99 -3.85 0.51 -29.98
CA ASP A 99 -3.70 -0.59 -30.94
C ASP A 99 -3.58 -0.05 -32.38
N ILE A 100 -4.46 0.88 -32.78
CA ILE A 100 -4.42 1.52 -34.10
C ILE A 100 -3.10 2.29 -34.28
N ALA A 101 -2.70 3.09 -33.30
CA ALA A 101 -1.44 3.84 -33.33
C ALA A 101 -0.20 2.91 -33.36
N GLY A 102 -0.29 1.69 -32.82
CA GLY A 102 0.78 0.70 -32.85
C GLY A 102 1.00 0.05 -34.21
N LYS A 103 -0.06 -0.09 -35.02
CA LYS A 103 -0.02 -0.77 -36.32
C LYS A 103 0.74 0.05 -37.36
N ARG A 104 1.55 -0.61 -38.19
CA ARG A 104 2.30 0.04 -39.30
C ARG A 104 1.46 0.18 -40.57
N LYS A 105 0.40 -0.63 -40.69
CA LYS A 105 -0.53 -0.63 -41.81
C LYS A 105 -1.93 -0.42 -41.29
N SER A 106 -2.73 0.32 -42.02
CA SER A 106 -4.17 0.45 -41.78
C SER A 106 -4.89 -0.86 -42.09
N SER A 107 -6.19 -0.93 -41.78
CA SER A 107 -7.03 -2.08 -42.15
C SER A 107 -7.12 -2.30 -43.66
N SER A 108 -6.93 -1.25 -44.46
CA SER A 108 -6.84 -1.32 -45.92
C SER A 108 -5.47 -1.77 -46.46
N GLY A 109 -4.50 -2.05 -45.57
CA GLY A 109 -3.14 -2.46 -45.94
C GLY A 109 -2.19 -1.30 -46.28
N THR A 110 -2.66 -0.05 -46.23
CA THR A 110 -1.88 1.15 -46.53
C THR A 110 -0.87 1.44 -45.42
N VAL A 111 0.36 1.81 -45.76
CA VAL A 111 1.38 2.16 -44.77
C VAL A 111 1.02 3.47 -44.09
N VAL A 112 1.01 3.48 -42.75
CA VAL A 112 0.69 4.66 -41.96
C VAL A 112 2.00 5.35 -41.52
N PRO A 113 2.22 6.63 -41.90
CA PRO A 113 3.39 7.39 -41.48
C PRO A 113 3.60 7.40 -39.97
N ALA A 114 4.86 7.28 -39.53
CA ALA A 114 5.20 7.27 -38.10
C ALA A 114 4.78 8.56 -37.37
N ILE A 115 4.83 9.70 -38.06
CA ILE A 115 4.40 11.00 -37.53
C ILE A 115 2.91 10.98 -37.18
N LEU A 116 2.04 10.54 -38.10
CA LEU A 116 0.60 10.46 -37.85
C LEU A 116 0.24 9.48 -36.73
N ARG A 117 0.96 8.36 -36.62
CA ARG A 117 0.80 7.41 -35.50
C ARG A 117 1.19 8.00 -34.16
N LYS A 118 2.26 8.81 -34.12
CA LYS A 118 2.68 9.53 -32.92
C LYS A 118 1.64 10.59 -32.53
N ILE A 119 1.16 11.39 -33.49
CA ILE A 119 0.12 12.40 -33.25
C ILE A 119 -1.16 11.77 -32.68
N LEU A 120 -1.59 10.62 -33.24
CA LEU A 120 -2.74 9.88 -32.71
C LEU A 120 -2.51 9.44 -31.26
N LYS A 121 -1.34 8.87 -30.97
CA LYS A 121 -0.99 8.41 -29.62
C LYS A 121 -0.96 9.56 -28.62
N ASP A 122 -0.33 10.67 -28.98
CA ASP A 122 -0.18 11.85 -28.12
C ASP A 122 -1.54 12.51 -27.81
N ASN A 123 -2.50 12.42 -28.74
CA ASN A 123 -3.86 12.96 -28.56
C ASN A 123 -4.87 11.99 -27.89
N THR A 124 -4.47 10.78 -27.51
CA THR A 124 -5.37 9.77 -26.90
C THR A 124 -6.09 10.31 -25.65
N PHE A 125 -5.38 11.04 -24.79
CA PHE A 125 -5.97 11.64 -23.59
C PHE A 125 -6.93 12.78 -23.92
N ARG A 126 -6.63 13.58 -24.95
CA ARG A 126 -7.50 14.68 -25.40
C ARG A 126 -8.81 14.15 -25.96
N LEU A 127 -8.76 13.06 -26.72
CA LEU A 127 -9.95 12.34 -27.19
C LEU A 127 -10.83 11.85 -26.04
N ARG A 128 -10.24 11.20 -25.02
CA ARG A 128 -10.98 10.76 -23.82
C ARG A 128 -11.55 11.94 -23.03
N TYR A 129 -10.81 13.03 -22.93
CA TYR A 129 -11.26 14.24 -22.23
C TYR A 129 -12.49 14.84 -22.90
N GLY A 130 -12.49 14.95 -24.24
CA GLY A 130 -13.65 15.40 -25.02
C GLY A 130 -14.91 14.59 -24.71
N ILE A 131 -14.80 13.26 -24.66
CA ILE A 131 -15.91 12.37 -24.27
C ILE A 131 -16.38 12.65 -22.84
N THR A 132 -15.46 12.78 -21.90
CA THR A 132 -15.79 13.03 -20.48
C THR A 132 -16.52 14.36 -20.31
N LYS A 133 -16.13 15.39 -21.05
CA LYS A 133 -16.79 16.70 -21.05
C LYS A 133 -18.15 16.68 -21.72
N ALA A 134 -18.30 15.96 -22.83
CA ALA A 134 -19.59 15.77 -23.47
C ALA A 134 -20.59 15.05 -22.53
N ILE A 135 -20.14 14.01 -21.82
CA ILE A 135 -20.96 13.30 -20.82
C ILE A 135 -21.42 14.26 -19.73
N ASP A 136 -20.50 15.02 -19.14
CA ASP A 136 -20.81 15.97 -18.07
C ASP A 136 -21.80 17.05 -18.51
N HIS A 137 -21.63 17.58 -19.74
CA HIS A 137 -22.53 18.57 -20.33
C HIS A 137 -23.96 18.03 -20.49
N TRP A 138 -24.12 16.92 -21.22
CA TRP A 138 -25.45 16.38 -21.56
C TRP A 138 -26.15 15.73 -20.37
N LYS A 139 -25.40 15.15 -19.43
CA LYS A 139 -25.96 14.64 -18.18
C LYS A 139 -26.65 15.75 -17.39
N ASN A 140 -26.00 16.91 -17.28
CA ASN A 140 -26.47 18.06 -16.51
C ASN A 140 -27.45 18.97 -17.28
N ALA A 141 -27.63 18.77 -18.58
CA ALA A 141 -28.58 19.52 -19.40
C ALA A 141 -30.03 19.36 -18.86
N LYS A 142 -30.69 20.50 -18.62
CA LYS A 142 -32.10 20.55 -18.16
C LYS A 142 -33.04 20.47 -19.37
N ASN A 143 -34.29 20.06 -19.14
CA ASN A 143 -35.38 20.06 -20.15
C ASN A 143 -35.17 19.14 -21.37
N LEU A 144 -34.26 18.18 -21.29
CA LEU A 144 -34.07 17.17 -22.33
C LEU A 144 -34.47 15.79 -21.80
N THR A 145 -35.19 15.04 -22.63
CA THR A 145 -35.44 13.61 -22.40
C THR A 145 -34.12 12.84 -22.45
N ILE A 146 -34.10 11.67 -21.82
CA ILE A 146 -32.90 10.82 -21.83
C ILE A 146 -32.50 10.41 -23.26
N ASN A 147 -33.48 10.19 -24.14
CA ASN A 147 -33.26 9.86 -25.55
C ASN A 147 -32.65 11.01 -26.35
N GLN A 148 -33.07 12.25 -26.08
CA GLN A 148 -32.44 13.43 -26.69
C GLN A 148 -31.00 13.59 -26.20
N LYS A 149 -30.75 13.42 -24.90
CA LYS A 149 -29.39 13.44 -24.34
C LYS A 149 -28.50 12.38 -24.98
N PHE A 150 -29.03 11.20 -25.27
CA PHE A 150 -28.30 10.15 -26.00
C PHE A 150 -27.95 10.58 -27.42
N ALA A 151 -28.91 11.14 -28.17
CA ALA A 151 -28.69 11.58 -29.53
C ALA A 151 -27.60 12.67 -29.61
N PHE A 152 -27.64 13.64 -28.70
CA PHE A 152 -26.63 14.70 -28.66
C PHE A 152 -25.26 14.19 -28.23
N LEU A 153 -25.19 13.35 -27.18
CA LEU A 153 -23.93 12.73 -26.78
C LEU A 153 -23.32 11.88 -27.91
N LYS A 154 -24.14 11.16 -28.68
CA LYS A 154 -23.66 10.38 -29.82
C LYS A 154 -23.01 11.28 -30.88
N ARG A 155 -23.67 12.39 -31.22
CA ARG A 155 -23.15 13.39 -32.18
C ARG A 155 -21.81 13.95 -31.72
N ASP A 156 -21.70 14.30 -30.44
CA ASP A 156 -20.44 14.83 -29.88
C ASP A 156 -19.28 13.86 -29.98
N ILE A 157 -19.52 12.56 -29.74
CA ILE A 157 -18.41 11.60 -29.78
C ILE A 157 -18.04 11.27 -31.23
N GLU A 158 -18.97 11.38 -32.18
CA GLU A 158 -18.68 11.32 -33.62
C GLU A 158 -17.84 12.53 -34.07
N ASN A 159 -18.14 13.72 -33.56
CA ASN A 159 -17.45 14.97 -33.95
C ASN A 159 -16.17 15.24 -33.15
N GLY A 160 -16.04 14.67 -31.95
CA GLY A 160 -14.89 14.87 -31.05
C GLY A 160 -13.53 14.62 -31.71
N PRO A 161 -13.33 13.52 -32.47
CA PRO A 161 -12.11 13.31 -33.25
C PRO A 161 -11.80 14.44 -34.22
N TYR A 162 -12.78 14.92 -34.99
CA TYR A 162 -12.57 16.02 -35.95
C TYR A 162 -12.00 17.25 -35.25
N HIS A 163 -12.61 17.64 -34.13
CA HIS A 163 -12.12 18.75 -33.31
C HIS A 163 -10.68 18.55 -32.81
N VAL A 164 -10.35 17.34 -32.33
CA VAL A 164 -9.01 17.05 -31.79
C VAL A 164 -7.92 17.11 -32.86
N PHE A 165 -8.23 16.75 -34.10
CA PHE A 165 -7.29 16.74 -35.21
C PHE A 165 -7.36 17.97 -36.12
N GLY A 166 -8.10 19.01 -35.72
CA GLY A 166 -8.06 20.34 -36.34
C GLY A 166 -9.11 20.60 -37.42
N SER A 167 -10.14 19.75 -37.56
CA SER A 167 -11.34 20.05 -38.36
C SER A 167 -12.41 20.65 -37.44
N HIS A 168 -12.86 21.86 -37.78
CA HIS A 168 -13.79 22.67 -37.00
C HIS A 168 -15.03 23.03 -37.83
N ASP A 169 -15.43 22.18 -38.77
CA ASP A 169 -16.52 22.47 -39.71
C ASP A 169 -17.90 22.23 -39.09
N GLU A 170 -18.01 21.33 -38.11
CA GLU A 170 -19.26 20.92 -37.45
C GLU A 170 -19.12 20.85 -35.91
N TYR A 171 -18.89 21.98 -35.23
CA TYR A 171 -18.82 22.03 -33.76
C TYR A 171 -19.93 22.88 -33.12
N ASP A 172 -20.30 22.47 -31.91
CA ASP A 172 -21.18 23.23 -31.03
C ASP A 172 -20.34 24.25 -30.23
N PRO A 173 -20.75 25.54 -30.11
CA PRO A 173 -19.95 26.57 -29.46
C PRO A 173 -19.48 26.27 -28.03
N TYR A 174 -20.16 25.38 -27.28
CA TYR A 174 -19.68 24.99 -25.94
C TYR A 174 -18.46 24.07 -25.96
N PHE A 175 -18.16 23.43 -27.10
CA PHE A 175 -17.12 22.43 -27.22
C PHE A 175 -15.79 23.02 -27.74
N CYS A 176 -15.84 24.14 -28.46
CA CYS A 176 -14.66 24.78 -29.03
C CYS A 176 -14.68 26.30 -28.83
N ASN A 177 -13.65 26.81 -28.14
CA ASN A 177 -13.33 28.23 -28.10
C ASN A 177 -12.24 28.48 -29.14
N ALA A 178 -12.61 28.86 -30.36
CA ALA A 178 -11.69 28.82 -31.50
C ALA A 178 -10.56 29.87 -31.42
N GLU A 179 -9.31 29.39 -31.40
CA GLU A 179 -8.17 30.06 -32.04
C GLU A 179 -7.86 29.29 -33.33
N HIS A 180 -8.13 29.90 -34.49
CA HIS A 180 -8.24 29.25 -35.80
C HIS A 180 -6.89 28.87 -36.45
N ASN A 181 -5.83 28.63 -35.66
CA ASN A 181 -4.47 28.47 -36.16
C ASN A 181 -3.86 27.08 -35.87
N ILE A 182 -4.71 26.05 -35.81
CA ILE A 182 -4.29 24.67 -35.55
C ILE A 182 -4.22 23.91 -36.89
N GLN A 183 -3.10 23.22 -37.13
CA GLN A 183 -2.93 22.38 -38.32
C GLN A 183 -3.98 21.26 -38.36
N ASN A 184 -4.68 21.15 -39.49
CA ASN A 184 -5.67 20.10 -39.73
C ASN A 184 -4.99 18.84 -40.28
N TYR A 185 -4.98 17.76 -39.48
CA TYR A 185 -4.39 16.48 -39.86
C TYR A 185 -5.38 15.51 -40.51
N VAL A 186 -6.68 15.82 -40.49
CA VAL A 186 -7.73 14.94 -41.03
C VAL A 186 -7.46 14.51 -42.47
N PRO A 187 -7.13 15.43 -43.42
CA PRO A 187 -6.88 15.04 -44.81
C PRO A 187 -5.66 14.12 -44.99
N GLU A 188 -4.63 14.28 -44.16
CA GLU A 188 -3.44 13.41 -44.20
C GLU A 188 -3.72 12.02 -43.63
N MET A 189 -4.54 11.95 -42.58
CA MET A 189 -4.98 10.69 -41.97
C MET A 189 -5.92 9.92 -42.89
N GLU A 190 -6.76 10.60 -43.68
CA GLU A 190 -7.63 9.98 -44.68
C GLU A 190 -6.83 9.34 -45.84
N LYS A 191 -5.78 10.02 -46.33
CA LYS A 191 -4.92 9.48 -47.41
C LYS A 191 -4.29 8.13 -47.06
N CYS A 192 -3.97 7.90 -45.79
CA CYS A 192 -3.38 6.65 -45.32
C CYS A 192 -4.40 5.68 -44.69
N ALA A 193 -5.69 5.95 -44.83
CA ALA A 193 -6.80 5.20 -44.23
C ALA A 193 -6.80 5.11 -42.69
N LEU A 194 -5.95 5.88 -42.02
CA LEU A 194 -5.87 5.94 -40.55
C LEU A 194 -7.14 6.58 -39.96
N TRP A 195 -7.72 7.55 -40.68
CA TRP A 195 -8.94 8.24 -40.26
C TRP A 195 -10.14 7.28 -40.19
N GLN A 196 -10.29 6.43 -41.20
CA GLN A 196 -11.31 5.39 -41.26
C GLN A 196 -11.10 4.37 -40.16
N ASP A 197 -9.86 3.94 -39.90
CA ASP A 197 -9.57 3.07 -38.76
C ASP A 197 -9.96 3.74 -37.43
N LEU A 198 -9.62 5.00 -37.22
CA LEU A 198 -9.99 5.74 -36.02
C LEU A 198 -11.51 5.84 -35.84
N LEU A 199 -12.22 6.29 -36.88
CA LEU A 199 -13.67 6.52 -36.83
C LEU A 199 -14.45 5.20 -36.77
N ILE A 200 -14.11 4.20 -37.58
CA ILE A 200 -14.82 2.91 -37.64
C ILE A 200 -14.46 2.05 -36.42
N SER A 201 -13.17 1.97 -36.04
CA SER A 201 -12.73 1.03 -35.02
C SER A 201 -12.69 1.56 -33.59
N ALA A 202 -12.45 2.85 -33.35
CA ALA A 202 -12.31 3.40 -31.99
C ALA A 202 -13.47 4.33 -31.59
N ALA A 203 -13.95 5.20 -32.48
CA ALA A 203 -15.07 6.10 -32.16
C ALA A 203 -16.44 5.41 -32.34
N LYS A 204 -16.77 4.88 -33.52
CA LYS A 204 -18.10 4.31 -33.79
C LYS A 204 -18.44 3.09 -32.93
N ILE A 205 -17.53 2.14 -32.72
CA ILE A 205 -17.84 0.93 -31.92
C ILE A 205 -18.12 1.25 -30.44
N LEU A 206 -17.38 2.18 -29.86
CA LEU A 206 -17.54 2.56 -28.44
C LEU A 206 -18.74 3.47 -28.18
N VAL A 207 -19.15 4.24 -29.18
CA VAL A 207 -20.26 5.21 -29.09
C VAL A 207 -21.58 4.56 -29.45
N VAL A 208 -21.63 3.86 -30.58
CA VAL A 208 -22.89 3.41 -31.16
C VAL A 208 -23.52 2.29 -30.32
N TYR A 209 -22.70 1.46 -29.66
CA TYR A 209 -23.22 0.35 -28.85
C TYR A 209 -23.31 0.65 -27.35
N GLN A 210 -22.70 1.76 -26.87
CA GLN A 210 -22.53 1.98 -25.42
C GLN A 210 -22.79 3.41 -24.93
N ALA A 211 -23.11 4.38 -25.80
CA ALA A 211 -23.50 5.74 -25.40
C ALA A 211 -24.68 5.75 -24.41
N ASP A 212 -25.58 4.78 -24.54
CA ASP A 212 -26.69 4.56 -23.61
C ASP A 212 -26.24 4.37 -22.16
N SER A 213 -25.09 3.75 -21.95
CA SER A 213 -24.51 3.55 -20.61
C SER A 213 -23.74 4.78 -20.14
N LEU A 214 -23.11 5.50 -21.06
CA LEU A 214 -22.26 6.66 -20.75
C LEU A 214 -23.05 7.82 -20.14
N ILE A 215 -24.31 8.07 -20.54
CA ILE A 215 -25.10 9.15 -19.93
C ILE A 215 -25.35 8.95 -18.44
N TYR A 216 -25.46 7.69 -18.00
CA TYR A 216 -25.70 7.39 -16.59
C TYR A 216 -24.48 7.71 -15.74
N ASP A 217 -23.28 7.73 -16.35
CA ASP A 217 -22.02 8.12 -15.72
C ASP A 217 -21.70 7.26 -14.46
N LEU A 218 -22.08 5.98 -14.52
CA LEU A 218 -21.91 5.01 -13.43
C LEU A 218 -20.61 4.20 -13.59
N ASN A 219 -20.08 3.75 -12.46
CA ASN A 219 -18.93 2.86 -12.38
C ASN A 219 -19.15 1.75 -11.34
N ASN A 220 -18.35 0.70 -11.42
CA ASN A 220 -18.35 -0.44 -10.49
C ASN A 220 -17.22 -0.36 -9.45
N ASN A 221 -16.54 0.79 -9.30
CA ASN A 221 -15.37 0.92 -8.44
C ASN A 221 -15.66 0.50 -6.99
N TYR A 222 -16.85 0.81 -6.47
CA TYR A 222 -17.25 0.43 -5.12
C TYR A 222 -17.22 -1.10 -4.93
N VAL A 223 -17.72 -1.84 -5.92
CA VAL A 223 -17.74 -3.31 -5.94
C VAL A 223 -16.33 -3.86 -6.11
N GLU A 224 -15.52 -3.29 -7.00
CA GLU A 224 -14.11 -3.67 -7.16
C GLU A 224 -13.30 -3.45 -5.87
N CYS A 225 -13.50 -2.30 -5.21
CA CYS A 225 -12.87 -2.00 -3.92
C CYS A 225 -13.29 -3.00 -2.84
N TYR A 226 -14.58 -3.34 -2.74
CA TYR A 226 -15.06 -4.35 -1.82
C TYR A 226 -14.45 -5.73 -2.12
N ASN A 227 -14.46 -6.15 -3.39
CA ASN A 227 -13.87 -7.42 -3.83
C ASN A 227 -12.37 -7.51 -3.51
N ASN A 228 -11.65 -6.40 -3.61
CA ASN A 228 -10.25 -6.31 -3.16
C ASN A 228 -10.10 -6.55 -1.66
N VAL A 229 -11.03 -6.06 -0.84
CA VAL A 229 -11.04 -6.35 0.61
C VAL A 229 -11.36 -7.83 0.85
N VAL A 230 -12.39 -8.39 0.21
CA VAL A 230 -12.72 -9.82 0.30
C VAL A 230 -11.52 -10.68 -0.06
N SER A 231 -10.82 -10.37 -1.15
CA SER A 231 -9.63 -11.09 -1.59
C SER A 231 -8.54 -11.14 -0.51
N LYS A 232 -8.33 -10.04 0.23
CA LYS A 232 -7.39 -9.99 1.36
C LYS A 232 -7.80 -10.93 2.49
N PHE A 233 -9.07 -10.94 2.89
CA PHE A 233 -9.56 -11.82 3.95
C PHE A 233 -9.59 -13.29 3.54
N VAL A 234 -9.81 -13.58 2.26
CA VAL A 234 -9.86 -14.94 1.69
C VAL A 234 -8.46 -15.46 1.32
N GLY A 235 -7.40 -14.65 1.41
CA GLY A 235 -6.03 -15.06 1.04
C GLY A 235 -5.75 -15.12 -0.45
N GLY A 236 -6.64 -14.53 -1.25
CA GLY A 236 -6.63 -14.59 -2.72
C GLY A 236 -6.49 -16.03 -3.25
N LYS A 237 -5.83 -16.16 -4.40
CA LYS A 237 -5.49 -17.48 -4.99
C LYS A 237 -4.31 -18.18 -4.29
N ARG A 238 -3.68 -17.53 -3.31
CA ARG A 238 -2.39 -17.98 -2.74
C ARG A 238 -2.56 -18.98 -1.60
N VAL A 239 -3.62 -18.87 -0.81
CA VAL A 239 -3.82 -19.71 0.37
C VAL A 239 -5.22 -20.30 0.35
N ASN A 240 -5.29 -21.63 0.31
CA ASN A 240 -6.56 -22.34 0.38
C ASN A 240 -7.03 -22.47 1.83
N TYR A 241 -7.83 -21.52 2.31
CA TYR A 241 -8.43 -21.57 3.64
C TYR A 241 -9.73 -22.38 3.73
N SER A 242 -10.04 -23.26 2.77
CA SER A 242 -11.25 -24.10 2.80
C SER A 242 -11.36 -24.99 4.03
N LEU A 243 -10.26 -25.18 4.78
CA LEU A 243 -10.18 -26.06 5.94
C LEU A 243 -10.23 -25.35 7.31
N ARG A 244 -10.08 -24.01 7.39
CA ARG A 244 -10.10 -23.26 8.67
C ARG A 244 -10.83 -21.93 8.52
N GLY A 245 -11.90 -21.74 9.29
CA GLY A 245 -12.82 -20.59 9.19
C GLY A 245 -13.63 -20.64 7.89
N SER A 246 -14.95 -20.45 7.96
CA SER A 246 -15.79 -20.54 6.76
C SER A 246 -15.52 -19.37 5.79
N TYR A 247 -15.72 -19.60 4.49
CA TYR A 247 -15.69 -18.52 3.47
C TYR A 247 -16.69 -17.40 3.82
N ASN A 248 -17.87 -17.77 4.33
CA ASN A 248 -18.91 -16.82 4.71
C ASN A 248 -18.43 -15.92 5.86
N THR A 249 -17.82 -16.48 6.90
CA THR A 249 -17.27 -15.68 8.01
C THR A 249 -16.25 -14.66 7.50
N ARG A 250 -15.38 -15.04 6.55
CA ARG A 250 -14.41 -14.12 5.95
C ARG A 250 -15.07 -13.01 5.14
N CYS A 251 -16.10 -13.33 4.36
CA CYS A 251 -16.87 -12.32 3.64
C CYS A 251 -17.56 -11.35 4.63
N MET A 252 -18.17 -11.86 5.70
CA MET A 252 -18.79 -11.02 6.74
C MET A 252 -17.77 -10.10 7.45
N THR A 253 -16.56 -10.61 7.72
CA THR A 253 -15.47 -9.79 8.25
C THR A 253 -15.01 -8.75 7.24
N ALA A 254 -14.92 -9.10 5.96
CA ALA A 254 -14.59 -8.17 4.88
C ALA A 254 -15.63 -7.05 4.76
N VAL A 255 -16.93 -7.35 4.85
CA VAL A 255 -18.01 -6.35 4.90
C VAL A 255 -17.82 -5.39 6.06
N SER A 256 -17.55 -5.93 7.25
CA SER A 256 -17.32 -5.11 8.45
C SER A 256 -16.10 -4.20 8.30
N SER A 257 -14.99 -4.73 7.76
CA SER A 257 -13.78 -3.96 7.49
C SER A 257 -13.98 -2.88 6.43
N PHE A 258 -14.72 -3.19 5.37
CA PHE A 258 -15.00 -2.25 4.29
C PHE A 258 -15.90 -1.10 4.74
N ASN A 259 -16.93 -1.39 5.53
CA ASN A 259 -17.88 -0.38 6.01
C ASN A 259 -17.32 0.48 7.16
N PHE A 260 -16.52 -0.10 8.06
CA PHE A 260 -16.02 0.60 9.25
C PHE A 260 -14.56 1.04 9.15
N GLY A 261 -13.88 0.78 8.03
CA GLY A 261 -12.49 1.18 7.82
C GLY A 261 -11.56 0.64 8.90
N SER A 262 -10.65 1.47 9.42
CA SER A 262 -9.71 1.11 10.49
C SER A 262 -10.38 0.75 11.82
N ASP A 263 -11.59 1.25 12.06
CA ASP A 263 -12.29 1.09 13.33
C ASP A 263 -13.01 -0.25 13.45
N TYR A 264 -13.03 -1.06 12.39
CA TYR A 264 -13.80 -2.30 12.37
C TYR A 264 -13.42 -3.26 13.50
N ILE A 265 -12.13 -3.41 13.81
CA ILE A 265 -11.65 -4.26 14.92
C ILE A 265 -12.12 -3.70 16.25
N CYS A 266 -12.01 -2.38 16.44
CA CYS A 266 -12.44 -1.71 17.66
C CYS A 266 -13.94 -1.88 17.89
N ARG A 267 -14.76 -1.72 16.83
CA ARG A 267 -16.20 -1.91 16.89
C ARG A 267 -16.56 -3.36 17.17
N LEU A 268 -15.93 -4.30 16.47
CA LEU A 268 -16.18 -5.74 16.66
C LEU A 268 -15.84 -6.18 18.08
N HIS A 269 -14.70 -5.74 18.61
CA HIS A 269 -14.31 -6.00 20.00
C HIS A 269 -15.29 -5.37 20.99
N LYS A 270 -15.65 -4.10 20.82
CA LYS A 270 -16.63 -3.42 21.70
C LYS A 270 -17.98 -4.13 21.69
N THR A 271 -18.43 -4.59 20.53
CA THR A 271 -19.70 -5.32 20.42
C THR A 271 -19.63 -6.68 21.12
N ALA A 272 -18.54 -7.43 20.92
CA ALA A 272 -18.36 -8.77 21.46
C ALA A 272 -18.08 -8.79 22.98
N THR A 273 -17.24 -7.86 23.46
CA THR A 273 -16.75 -7.85 24.86
C THR A 273 -17.45 -6.80 25.74
N LYS A 274 -18.23 -5.89 25.14
CA LYS A 274 -18.75 -4.68 25.79
C LYS A 274 -17.66 -3.73 26.33
N GLU A 275 -16.38 -4.01 26.08
CA GLU A 275 -15.25 -3.19 26.49
C GLU A 275 -14.47 -2.62 25.30
N SER A 276 -13.88 -1.44 25.50
CA SER A 276 -13.01 -0.82 24.49
C SER A 276 -11.62 -1.47 24.48
N PRO A 277 -11.08 -1.88 23.32
CA PRO A 277 -9.70 -2.39 23.23
C PRO A 277 -8.67 -1.40 23.80
N GLY A 278 -8.96 -0.10 23.69
CA GLY A 278 -8.10 0.96 24.22
C GLY A 278 -7.90 0.89 25.73
N LYS A 279 -8.74 0.18 26.49
CA LYS A 279 -8.52 -0.09 27.92
C LYS A 279 -7.20 -0.82 28.13
N PHE A 280 -6.96 -1.90 27.39
CA PHE A 280 -5.73 -2.69 27.47
C PHE A 280 -4.53 -1.92 26.91
N THR A 281 -4.71 -1.19 25.80
CA THR A 281 -3.64 -0.34 25.24
C THR A 281 -3.19 0.73 26.24
N LYS A 282 -4.13 1.42 26.91
CA LYS A 282 -3.81 2.42 27.95
C LYS A 282 -3.10 1.79 29.15
N LEU A 283 -3.49 0.59 29.58
CA LEU A 283 -2.80 -0.13 30.65
C LEU A 283 -1.36 -0.49 30.26
N TYR A 284 -1.16 -0.92 29.02
CA TYR A 284 0.17 -1.23 28.48
C TYR A 284 1.06 0.01 28.38
N ILE A 285 0.53 1.13 27.87
CA ILE A 285 1.25 2.41 27.81
C ILE A 285 1.68 2.86 29.21
N LYS A 286 0.75 2.83 30.19
CA LYS A 286 1.07 3.16 31.60
C LYS A 286 2.16 2.27 32.18
N LYS A 287 2.20 0.98 31.81
CA LYS A 287 3.27 0.06 32.22
C LYS A 287 4.62 0.50 31.64
N LEU A 288 4.68 0.79 30.34
CA LEU A 288 5.90 1.26 29.68
C LEU A 288 6.40 2.59 30.28
N GLU A 289 5.51 3.52 30.59
CA GLU A 289 5.85 4.79 31.24
C GLU A 289 6.47 4.57 32.63
N ARG A 290 5.89 3.67 33.43
CA ARG A 290 6.45 3.28 34.74
C ARG A 290 7.85 2.71 34.59
N GLU A 291 8.05 1.78 33.66
CA GLU A 291 9.36 1.16 33.41
C GLU A 291 10.43 2.21 33.01
N LYS A 292 10.07 3.18 32.16
CA LYS A 292 10.96 4.30 31.81
C LYS A 292 11.34 5.14 33.02
N LEU A 293 10.37 5.48 33.88
CA LEU A 293 10.61 6.26 35.09
C LEU A 293 11.54 5.51 36.07
N PHE A 294 11.34 4.20 36.24
CA PHE A 294 12.22 3.35 37.05
C PHE A 294 13.66 3.32 36.51
N ARG A 295 13.86 3.21 35.19
CA ARG A 295 15.19 3.26 34.56
C ARG A 295 15.89 4.60 34.79
N GLN A 296 15.17 5.72 34.66
CA GLN A 296 15.72 7.05 34.93
C GLN A 296 16.09 7.26 36.41
N LYS A 297 15.32 6.70 37.36
CA LYS A 297 15.66 6.73 38.78
C LYS A 297 16.94 5.92 39.09
N LYS A 298 17.16 4.79 38.41
CA LYS A 298 18.36 3.95 38.61
C LYS A 298 19.66 4.65 38.13
N LEU A 299 19.57 5.49 37.10
CA LEU A 299 20.69 6.31 36.59
C LEU A 299 20.99 7.55 37.47
N LYS A 300 20.12 7.91 38.41
CA LYS A 300 20.29 9.05 39.33
C LYS A 300 20.92 8.69 40.69
N PHE A 301 21.46 7.47 40.86
CA PHE A 301 22.39 7.23 41.95
C PHE A 301 23.69 7.97 41.66
N LYS A 302 23.83 9.16 42.24
CA LYS A 302 25.07 9.95 42.24
C LYS A 302 26.17 9.07 42.87
N LEU A 303 27.25 8.78 42.15
CA LEU A 303 28.43 8.11 42.69
C LEU A 303 29.00 8.98 43.83
N TYR A 304 28.68 8.63 45.08
CA TYR A 304 29.33 9.21 46.24
C TYR A 304 30.70 8.55 46.39
N PHE A 305 31.76 9.23 45.94
CA PHE A 305 33.13 8.82 46.23
C PHE A 305 33.45 9.16 47.70
N GLY A 306 34.00 8.20 48.45
CA GLY A 306 34.40 8.44 49.84
C GLY A 306 35.48 9.53 49.97
N PRO A 307 35.70 10.08 51.18
CA PRO A 307 36.66 11.17 51.41
C PRO A 307 38.07 10.87 50.90
N SER A 308 38.54 9.64 51.09
CA SER A 308 39.86 9.17 50.62
C SER A 308 39.99 9.17 49.09
N THR A 309 38.95 8.74 48.39
CA THR A 309 38.95 8.71 46.92
C THR A 309 38.91 10.12 46.34
N SER A 310 38.12 11.02 46.93
CA SER A 310 38.06 12.43 46.52
C SER A 310 39.39 13.14 46.75
N TYR A 311 40.04 12.89 47.89
CA TYR A 311 41.37 13.41 48.20
C TYR A 311 42.42 12.95 47.18
N ARG A 312 42.43 11.66 46.84
CA ARG A 312 43.34 11.12 45.81
C ARG A 312 43.15 11.83 44.47
N ILE A 313 41.92 11.96 43.99
CA ILE A 313 41.62 12.59 42.68
C ILE A 313 42.16 14.04 42.63
N GLN A 314 42.06 14.79 43.73
CA GLN A 314 42.53 16.17 43.81
C GLN A 314 44.06 16.31 43.89
N HIS A 315 44.73 15.38 44.57
CA HIS A 315 46.17 15.51 44.88
C HIS A 315 47.08 14.73 43.94
N GLU A 316 46.56 13.77 43.18
CA GLU A 316 47.35 13.00 42.23
C GLU A 316 48.04 13.89 41.16
N PRO A 317 47.38 14.91 40.57
CA PRO A 317 48.04 15.82 39.62
C PRO A 317 49.18 16.63 40.25
N ILE A 318 49.02 17.04 41.51
CA ILE A 318 50.03 17.82 42.25
C ILE A 318 51.26 16.94 42.52
N ALA A 319 51.04 15.68 42.89
CA ALA A 319 52.12 14.72 43.09
C ALA A 319 52.87 14.40 41.78
N LYS A 320 52.17 14.35 40.64
CA LYS A 320 52.79 14.21 39.31
C LYS A 320 53.74 15.38 39.01
N ASP A 321 53.24 16.62 39.11
CA ASP A 321 54.03 17.82 38.85
C ASP A 321 55.28 17.93 39.75
N GLN A 322 55.14 17.58 41.04
CA GLN A 322 56.29 17.54 41.95
C GLN A 322 57.32 16.47 41.57
N PHE A 323 56.86 15.28 41.19
CA PHE A 323 57.73 14.20 40.73
C PHE A 323 58.51 14.62 39.48
N GLU A 324 57.82 15.21 38.49
CA GLU A 324 58.46 15.67 37.25
C GLU A 324 59.58 16.68 37.52
N LYS A 325 59.35 17.62 38.45
CA LYS A 325 60.33 18.63 38.86
C LYS A 325 61.54 18.05 39.60
N ILE A 326 61.32 17.13 40.54
CA ILE A 326 62.40 16.57 41.36
C ILE A 326 63.34 15.68 40.55
N TYR A 327 62.77 14.85 39.67
CA TYR A 327 63.54 13.87 38.90
C TYR A 327 63.89 14.34 37.48
N ASN A 328 63.40 15.51 37.07
CA ASN A 328 63.55 16.06 35.72
C ASN A 328 63.13 15.06 34.61
N LEU A 329 62.03 14.36 34.85
CA LEU A 329 61.44 13.37 33.95
C LEU A 329 59.99 13.75 33.66
N LYS A 330 59.50 13.48 32.45
CA LYS A 330 58.10 13.73 32.08
C LYS A 330 57.24 12.49 32.30
N VAL A 331 56.10 12.65 32.95
CA VAL A 331 55.10 11.61 33.21
C VAL A 331 53.98 11.73 32.18
N LEU A 332 53.89 10.77 31.27
CA LEU A 332 52.82 10.70 30.27
C LEU A 332 51.57 10.01 30.85
N PRO A 333 50.35 10.42 30.45
CA PRO A 333 49.13 9.79 30.91
C PRO A 333 49.06 8.32 30.46
N ALA A 334 48.64 7.45 31.39
CA ALA A 334 48.47 6.03 31.17
C ALA A 334 46.99 5.65 31.13
N GLY A 335 46.64 4.70 30.25
CA GLY A 335 45.32 4.08 30.20
C GLY A 335 45.24 2.81 31.05
N LEU A 336 44.33 1.92 30.67
CA LEU A 336 44.29 0.55 31.16
C LEU A 336 45.07 -0.34 30.18
N PHE A 337 46.04 -1.09 30.69
CA PHE A 337 46.80 -2.08 29.93
C PHE A 337 46.30 -3.46 30.31
N ILE A 338 45.86 -4.24 29.33
CA ILE A 338 45.40 -5.61 29.52
C ILE A 338 46.58 -6.54 29.21
N ASP A 339 46.77 -7.56 30.05
CA ASP A 339 47.81 -8.57 29.82
C ASP A 339 47.50 -9.35 28.52
N PRO A 340 48.46 -9.44 27.58
CA PRO A 340 48.22 -10.00 26.26
C PRO A 340 48.00 -11.53 26.28
N GLU A 341 48.49 -12.23 27.30
CA GLU A 341 48.31 -13.68 27.45
C GLU A 341 47.11 -13.99 28.35
N LEU A 342 46.96 -13.24 29.43
CA LEU A 342 45.90 -13.38 30.42
C LEU A 342 44.93 -12.20 30.32
N ASN A 343 44.08 -12.20 29.30
CA ASN A 343 43.12 -11.10 29.00
C ASN A 343 42.17 -10.68 30.14
N PHE A 344 42.14 -11.39 31.27
CA PHE A 344 41.39 -11.03 32.47
C PHE A 344 42.22 -10.26 33.51
N LEU A 345 43.54 -10.10 33.32
CA LEU A 345 44.43 -9.27 34.13
C LEU A 345 44.67 -7.93 33.43
N ALA A 346 44.66 -6.86 34.21
CA ALA A 346 44.94 -5.52 33.70
C ALA A 346 45.57 -4.62 34.78
N GLY A 347 46.42 -3.70 34.34
CA GLY A 347 47.06 -2.68 35.18
C GLY A 347 46.78 -1.28 34.64
N SER A 348 46.61 -0.31 35.54
CA SER A 348 46.50 1.11 35.17
C SER A 348 47.48 1.90 36.04
N PRO A 349 48.72 2.10 35.55
CA PRO A 349 49.73 2.84 36.31
C PRO A 349 49.34 4.31 36.44
N GLY A 350 49.89 5.00 37.43
CA GLY A 350 49.71 6.44 37.60
C GLY A 350 50.23 7.26 36.40
N GLY A 351 51.24 6.76 35.68
CA GLY A 351 51.73 7.32 34.43
C GLY A 351 52.92 6.54 33.86
N LEU A 352 53.32 6.87 32.63
CA LEU A 352 54.48 6.31 31.95
C LEU A 352 55.65 7.29 32.02
N VAL A 353 56.87 6.81 32.20
CA VAL A 353 58.08 7.64 32.36
C VAL A 353 59.21 7.08 31.50
N GLY A 354 59.72 7.91 30.58
CA GLY A 354 60.72 7.48 29.59
C GLY A 354 60.19 6.35 28.69
N ASP A 355 61.09 5.49 28.21
CA ASP A 355 60.73 4.43 27.26
C ASP A 355 60.17 3.17 27.96
N ASN A 356 60.72 2.80 29.13
CA ASN A 356 60.40 1.53 29.81
C ASN A 356 59.99 1.70 31.29
N GLY A 357 59.62 2.90 31.74
CA GLY A 357 59.30 3.18 33.15
C GLY A 357 57.81 3.42 33.39
N ILE A 358 57.33 3.05 34.58
CA ILE A 358 56.00 3.42 35.08
C ILE A 358 56.11 4.11 36.45
N VAL A 359 55.14 4.95 36.79
CA VAL A 359 55.04 5.59 38.10
C VAL A 359 53.73 5.19 38.80
N GLU A 360 53.84 4.78 40.06
CA GLU A 360 52.69 4.49 40.92
C GLU A 360 52.57 5.58 41.99
N ILE A 361 51.47 6.33 41.96
CA ILE A 361 51.28 7.52 42.80
C ILE A 361 50.26 7.22 43.89
N LYS A 362 50.70 7.38 45.14
CA LYS A 362 49.86 7.19 46.32
C LYS A 362 49.65 8.50 47.06
N CYS A 363 48.39 8.90 47.20
CA CYS A 363 47.95 10.07 47.97
C CYS A 363 47.17 9.60 49.21
N PRO A 364 47.84 9.18 50.29
CA PRO A 364 47.18 8.66 51.49
C PRO A 364 46.43 9.76 52.25
N TYR A 365 45.12 9.62 52.35
CA TYR A 365 44.24 10.57 53.06
C TYR A 365 44.57 10.68 54.56
N ASN A 366 44.85 9.56 55.22
CA ASN A 366 45.04 9.48 56.69
C ASN A 366 46.29 10.20 57.23
N ILE A 367 47.11 10.81 56.37
CA ILE A 367 48.34 11.52 56.76
C ILE A 367 48.44 12.91 56.12
N MET A 368 47.32 13.48 55.67
CA MET A 368 47.31 14.79 54.99
C MET A 368 47.93 15.90 55.86
N ASP A 369 47.69 15.88 57.17
CA ASP A 369 48.15 16.90 58.12
C ASP A 369 49.52 16.59 58.76
N MET A 370 50.19 15.50 58.35
CA MET A 370 51.46 15.08 58.93
C MET A 370 52.67 15.67 58.20
N THR A 371 53.66 16.15 58.95
CA THR A 371 54.95 16.63 58.41
C THR A 371 55.82 15.47 57.87
N PRO A 372 56.76 15.72 56.93
CA PRO A 372 57.62 14.67 56.37
C PRO A 372 58.41 13.87 57.42
N LYS A 373 58.91 14.52 58.48
CA LYS A 373 59.62 13.84 59.59
C LYS A 373 58.71 12.88 60.35
N ALA A 374 57.46 13.29 60.62
CA ALA A 374 56.47 12.44 61.29
C ALA A 374 56.05 11.23 60.42
N ARG A 375 56.05 11.36 59.09
CA ARG A 375 55.72 10.27 58.15
C ARG A 375 56.75 9.15 58.14
N VAL A 376 58.04 9.49 58.16
CA VAL A 376 59.15 8.53 58.20
C VAL A 376 59.15 7.74 59.51
N MET A 377 58.92 8.42 60.64
CA MET A 377 58.82 7.78 61.97
C MET A 377 57.63 6.81 62.07
N ALA A 378 56.56 7.04 61.32
CA ALA A 378 55.37 6.19 61.29
C ALA A 378 55.46 4.98 60.31
N LYS A 379 56.61 4.74 59.65
CA LYS A 379 56.82 3.71 58.61
C LYS A 379 55.78 3.74 57.48
N LYS A 380 55.31 4.94 57.08
CA LYS A 380 54.35 5.10 55.97
C LYS A 380 55.07 5.67 54.74
N ASN A 381 55.30 4.83 53.74
CA ASN A 381 55.98 5.22 52.50
C ASN A 381 55.10 6.13 51.63
N SER A 382 55.67 7.23 51.13
CA SER A 382 55.08 8.08 50.10
C SER A 382 56.00 8.11 48.89
N LEU A 383 55.51 7.57 47.76
CA LEU A 383 56.18 7.35 46.48
C LEU A 383 57.22 6.21 46.47
N GLN A 384 56.98 5.22 45.61
CA GLN A 384 57.96 4.20 45.23
C GLN A 384 58.09 4.24 43.71
N LEU A 385 59.30 4.51 43.23
CA LEU A 385 59.70 4.22 41.86
C LEU A 385 59.89 2.71 41.76
N ILE A 386 59.01 2.04 41.03
CA ILE A 386 59.20 0.63 40.66
C ILE A 386 59.67 0.66 39.22
N LYS A 387 60.95 0.36 39.00
CA LYS A 387 61.49 0.11 37.67
C LYS A 387 61.09 -1.32 37.30
N MET A 388 60.00 -1.48 36.54
CA MET A 388 59.69 -2.75 35.90
C MET A 388 60.42 -2.77 34.57
N GLU A 389 61.41 -3.64 34.41
CA GLU A 389 61.86 -4.04 33.08
C GLU A 389 60.74 -4.91 32.51
N ILE A 390 60.03 -4.39 31.51
CA ILE A 390 59.01 -5.13 30.75
C ILE A 390 59.71 -5.99 29.71
#